data_AF-A0A915DZ80-F1
#
_entry.id   AF-A0A915DZ80-F1
#
_cell.length_a   1.000
_cell.length_b   1.000
_cell.length_c   1.000
_cell.angle_alpha   90.00
_cell.angle_beta   90.00
_cell.angle_gamma   90.00
#
_symmetry.space_group_name_H-M   'P 1'
#
loop_
_entity.id
_entity.type
_entity.pdbx_description
1 polymer ?
#
loop_
_entity_poly.entity_id
_entity_poly.type
_entity_poly.pdbx_seq_one_letter_code
_entity_poly.pdbx_strand_id
1 'polypeptide(L)'
;MPSTEDHHWHLDSLWKRWEEKRLQKNALDEENFFEFAKVCEQAERYEDMAHAMKKVVKLCTSQRKDLSKEKRNLLVTAYKHLIDRHMSSWQKLSAAEKEFSSRGELQKAEITKERRKVEHEIHNICEAIIRLLNNFLIPLAADRDTLEYYRNIKQEYYSYLFQTGAPEEIEAILEPHSPRNRLDSEGRFRLVPLESMT
;
A
#
# COMPACT_ATOMS: atom_id res chain seq x y z
N MET A 1 24.30 17.45 52.29
CA MET A 1 24.47 17.24 50.84
C MET A 1 23.22 16.52 50.36
N PRO A 2 22.47 17.05 49.37
CA PRO A 2 21.27 16.38 48.88
C PRO A 2 21.66 15.03 48.29
N SER A 3 20.92 13.98 48.64
CA SER A 3 21.21 12.61 48.22
C SER A 3 21.04 12.46 46.70
N THR A 4 21.86 11.62 46.09
CA THR A 4 21.83 11.29 44.66
C THR A 4 20.49 10.67 44.19
N GLU A 5 19.61 10.31 45.11
CA GLU A 5 18.29 9.72 44.85
C GLU A 5 17.25 10.76 44.39
N ASP A 6 17.31 12.00 44.89
CA ASP A 6 16.34 13.06 44.54
C ASP A 6 16.45 13.51 43.07
N HIS A 7 17.65 13.40 42.48
CA HIS A 7 17.88 13.71 41.06
C HIS A 7 17.30 12.65 40.12
N HIS A 8 17.19 11.39 40.57
CA HIS A 8 16.68 10.29 39.74
C HIS A 8 15.16 10.41 39.54
N TRP A 9 14.42 10.69 40.62
CA TRP A 9 12.97 10.88 40.57
C TRP A 9 12.54 12.11 39.74
N HIS A 10 13.33 13.18 39.77
CA HIS A 10 13.00 14.40 39.04
C HIS A 10 13.16 14.22 37.51
N LEU A 11 14.14 13.42 37.06
CA LEU A 11 14.31 13.07 35.65
C LEU A 11 13.21 12.11 35.18
N ASP A 12 12.83 11.14 36.00
CA ASP A 12 11.72 10.22 35.68
C ASP A 12 10.38 10.94 35.50
N SER A 13 10.09 11.95 36.33
CA SER A 13 8.87 12.76 36.19
C SER A 13 8.87 13.65 34.93
N LEU A 14 10.03 14.17 34.52
CA LEU A 14 10.18 14.94 33.29
C LEU A 14 10.08 14.06 32.04
N TRP A 15 10.69 12.87 32.06
CA TRP A 15 10.55 11.88 31.00
C TRP A 15 9.10 11.44 30.81
N LYS A 16 8.38 11.13 31.89
CA LYS A 16 6.95 10.78 31.82
C LYS A 16 6.13 11.91 31.18
N ARG A 17 6.31 13.15 31.64
CA ARG A 17 5.58 14.30 31.08
C ARG A 17 5.94 14.57 29.61
N TRP A 18 7.20 14.39 29.24
CA TRP A 18 7.64 14.50 27.85
C TRP A 18 7.01 13.42 26.97
N GLU A 19 7.00 12.16 27.46
CA GLU A 19 6.43 11.02 26.76
C GLU A 19 4.92 11.19 26.57
N GLU A 20 4.19 11.63 27.61
CA GLU A 20 2.77 11.95 27.53
C GLU A 20 2.47 13.02 26.46
N LYS A 21 3.22 14.13 26.46
CA LYS A 21 3.07 15.18 25.44
C LYS A 21 3.38 14.67 24.03
N ARG A 22 4.38 13.79 23.90
CA ARG A 22 4.73 13.18 22.62
C ARG A 22 3.60 12.29 22.11
N LEU A 23 3.04 11.44 22.96
CA LEU A 23 1.92 10.56 22.61
C LEU A 23 0.67 11.36 22.23
N GLN A 24 0.34 12.41 22.98
CA GLN A 24 -0.78 13.30 22.66
C GLN A 24 -0.60 13.97 21.29
N LYS A 25 0.60 14.46 21.00
CA LYS A 25 0.91 15.05 19.70
C LYS A 25 0.77 14.04 18.56
N ASN A 26 1.33 12.84 18.73
CA ASN A 26 1.24 11.79 17.71
C ASN A 26 -0.20 11.36 17.44
N ALA A 27 -1.03 11.27 18.47
CA ALA A 27 -2.45 10.95 18.33
C ALA A 27 -3.22 12.05 17.59
N LEU A 28 -2.94 13.32 17.87
CA LEU A 28 -3.54 14.45 17.15
C LEU A 28 -3.10 14.47 15.68
N ASP A 29 -1.81 14.25 15.42
CA ASP A 29 -1.28 14.19 14.05
C ASP A 29 -1.87 13.02 13.27
N GLU A 30 -2.03 11.85 13.90
CA GLU A 30 -2.67 10.66 13.31
C GLU A 30 -4.09 10.98 12.85
N GLU A 31 -4.87 11.62 13.72
CA GLU A 31 -6.27 11.96 13.42
C GLU A 31 -6.37 13.04 12.34
N ASN A 32 -5.51 14.06 12.39
CA ASN A 32 -5.46 15.10 11.36
C ASN A 32 -5.14 14.52 9.97
N PHE A 33 -4.19 13.58 9.87
CA PHE A 33 -3.90 12.93 8.59
C PHE A 33 -5.04 12.02 8.13
N PHE A 34 -5.74 11.38 9.06
CA PHE A 34 -6.89 10.54 8.73
C PHE A 34 -8.06 11.36 8.19
N GLU A 35 -8.41 12.47 8.84
CA GLU A 35 -9.46 13.38 8.37
C GLU A 35 -9.08 14.03 7.03
N PHE A 36 -7.80 14.40 6.86
CA PHE A 36 -7.32 14.86 5.56
C PHE A 36 -7.45 13.79 4.47
N ALA A 37 -7.17 12.52 4.77
CA ALA A 37 -7.34 11.42 3.82
C ALA A 37 -8.81 11.24 3.39
N LYS A 38 -9.78 11.42 4.31
CA LYS A 38 -11.22 11.41 3.97
C LYS A 38 -11.60 12.55 3.03
N VAL A 39 -11.05 13.75 3.26
CA VAL A 39 -11.26 14.88 2.34
C VAL A 39 -10.65 14.59 0.97
N CYS A 40 -9.46 13.98 0.91
CA CYS A 40 -8.85 13.55 -0.35
C CYS A 40 -9.67 12.50 -1.09
N GLU A 41 -10.31 11.56 -0.38
CA GLU A 41 -11.23 10.59 -0.95
C GLU A 41 -12.42 11.29 -1.62
N GLN A 42 -13.07 12.23 -0.93
CA GLN A 42 -14.19 13.01 -1.46
C GLN A 42 -13.79 13.87 -2.67
N ALA A 43 -12.53 14.29 -2.72
CA ALA A 43 -11.97 15.06 -3.84
C ALA A 43 -11.36 14.17 -4.95
N GLU A 44 -11.45 12.84 -4.83
CA GLU A 44 -10.85 11.86 -5.76
C GLU A 44 -9.33 12.04 -5.95
N ARG A 45 -8.66 12.61 -4.94
CA ARG A 45 -7.21 12.85 -4.91
C ARG A 45 -6.50 11.65 -4.26
N TYR A 46 -6.58 10.49 -4.90
CA TYR A 46 -6.09 9.21 -4.34
C TYR A 46 -4.58 9.17 -4.08
N GLU A 47 -3.79 9.94 -4.85
CA GLU A 47 -2.35 10.07 -4.59
C GLU A 47 -2.10 10.76 -3.24
N ASP A 48 -2.77 11.88 -2.97
CA ASP A 48 -2.65 12.61 -1.71
C ASP A 48 -3.21 11.80 -0.54
N MET A 49 -4.33 11.11 -0.77
CA MET A 49 -4.94 10.16 0.17
C MET A 49 -3.95 9.06 0.58
N ALA A 50 -3.26 8.43 -0.38
CA ALA A 50 -2.25 7.41 -0.09
C ALA A 50 -1.05 7.98 0.68
N HIS A 51 -0.63 9.22 0.38
CA HIS A 51 0.43 9.91 1.14
C HIS A 51 0.02 10.20 2.59
N ALA A 52 -1.22 10.63 2.82
CA ALA A 52 -1.75 10.85 4.15
C ALA A 52 -1.85 9.53 4.94
N MET A 53 -2.41 8.48 4.33
CA MET A 53 -2.55 7.17 4.96
C MET A 53 -1.20 6.50 5.27
N LYS A 54 -0.16 6.71 4.46
CA LYS A 54 1.22 6.31 4.81
C LYS A 54 1.68 6.91 6.13
N LYS A 55 1.33 8.17 6.42
CA LYS A 55 1.69 8.83 7.69
C LYS A 55 0.89 8.26 8.85
N VAL A 56 -0.41 8.02 8.65
CA VAL A 56 -1.27 7.33 9.64
C VAL A 56 -0.68 5.96 10.02
N VAL A 57 -0.31 5.14 9.04
CA VAL A 57 0.32 3.83 9.29
C VAL A 57 1.58 3.96 10.14
N LYS A 58 2.49 4.90 9.79
CA LYS A 58 3.72 5.13 10.56
C LYS A 58 3.46 5.60 12.00
N LEU A 59 2.45 6.44 12.20
CA LEU A 59 2.08 6.94 13.54
C LEU A 59 1.46 5.83 14.40
N CYS A 60 0.53 5.04 13.86
CA CYS A 60 -0.05 3.89 14.56
C CYS A 60 1.03 2.87 14.94
N THR A 61 1.92 2.53 14.01
CA THR A 61 2.95 1.51 14.22
C THR A 61 4.05 1.96 15.16
N SER A 62 4.37 3.26 15.22
CA SER A 62 5.28 3.82 16.25
C SER A 62 4.75 3.61 17.68
N GLN A 63 3.43 3.45 17.83
CA GLN A 63 2.74 3.16 19.08
C GLN A 63 2.42 1.67 19.24
N ARG A 64 2.98 0.80 18.38
CA ARG A 64 2.72 -0.65 18.31
C ARG A 64 1.23 -0.99 18.22
N LYS A 65 0.45 -0.16 17.53
CA LYS A 65 -0.99 -0.29 17.37
C LYS A 65 -1.34 -0.65 15.92
N ASP A 66 -2.23 -1.63 15.74
CA ASP A 66 -2.83 -1.96 14.44
C ASP A 66 -3.81 -0.85 13.98
N LEU A 67 -4.11 -0.80 12.69
CA LEU A 67 -5.11 0.13 12.16
C LEU A 67 -6.52 -0.36 12.53
N SER A 68 -7.41 0.60 12.80
CA SER A 68 -8.85 0.31 12.86
C SER A 68 -9.37 -0.15 11.50
N LYS A 69 -10.50 -0.87 11.47
CA LYS A 69 -11.14 -1.33 10.23
C LYS A 69 -11.36 -0.16 9.25
N GLU A 70 -11.83 0.98 9.75
CA GLU A 70 -12.06 2.19 8.93
C GLU A 70 -10.76 2.72 8.31
N LYS A 71 -9.71 2.91 9.12
CA LYS A 71 -8.40 3.40 8.64
C LYS A 71 -7.77 2.43 7.64
N ARG A 72 -7.89 1.12 7.89
CA ARG A 72 -7.42 0.07 6.98
C ARG A 72 -8.17 0.09 5.64
N ASN A 73 -9.50 0.20 5.66
CA ASN A 73 -10.30 0.29 4.45
C ASN A 73 -9.90 1.51 3.63
N LEU A 74 -9.73 2.67 4.27
CA LEU A 74 -9.33 3.91 3.60
C LEU A 74 -7.96 3.76 2.91
N LEU A 75 -6.98 3.13 3.58
CA LEU A 75 -5.67 2.82 2.98
C LEU A 75 -5.82 1.97 1.71
N VAL A 76 -6.61 0.90 1.78
CA VAL A 76 -6.80 -0.03 0.66
C VAL A 76 -7.55 0.64 -0.49
N THR A 77 -8.59 1.42 -0.21
CA THR A 77 -9.31 2.22 -1.20
C THR A 77 -8.38 3.14 -1.97
N ALA A 78 -7.51 3.89 -1.26
CA ALA A 78 -6.56 4.79 -1.89
C ALA A 78 -5.67 4.07 -2.92
N TYR A 79 -5.04 2.97 -2.50
CA TYR A 79 -4.15 2.22 -3.38
C TYR A 79 -4.88 1.47 -4.50
N LYS A 80 -6.12 1.01 -4.25
CA LYS A 80 -6.98 0.40 -5.27
C LYS A 80 -7.25 1.36 -6.42
N HIS A 81 -7.66 2.59 -6.13
CA HIS A 81 -7.92 3.59 -7.17
C HIS A 81 -6.65 3.96 -7.94
N LEU A 82 -5.50 4.02 -7.27
CA LEU A 82 -4.22 4.24 -7.95
C LEU A 82 -3.91 3.12 -8.91
N ILE A 83 -3.95 1.85 -8.47
CA ILE A 83 -3.61 0.72 -9.35
C ILE A 83 -4.62 0.56 -10.48
N ASP A 84 -5.92 0.72 -10.23
CA ASP A 84 -6.98 0.59 -11.23
C ASP A 84 -6.81 1.60 -12.38
N ARG A 85 -6.47 2.86 -12.05
CA ARG A 85 -6.16 3.92 -13.04
C ARG A 85 -4.98 3.54 -13.93
N HIS A 86 -3.88 3.06 -13.33
CA HIS A 86 -2.67 2.73 -14.08
C HIS A 86 -2.82 1.44 -14.89
N MET A 87 -3.48 0.42 -14.34
CA MET A 87 -3.80 -0.81 -15.07
C MET A 87 -4.68 -0.53 -16.29
N SER A 88 -5.67 0.36 -16.17
CA SER A 88 -6.48 0.79 -17.33
C SER A 88 -5.62 1.46 -18.41
N SER A 89 -4.67 2.30 -18.00
CA SER A 89 -3.72 2.95 -18.92
C SER A 89 -2.82 1.91 -19.61
N TRP A 90 -2.25 0.99 -18.83
CA TRP A 90 -1.39 -0.08 -19.34
C TRP A 90 -2.12 -1.01 -20.31
N GLN A 91 -3.38 -1.38 -20.03
CA GLN A 91 -4.19 -2.21 -20.92
C GLN A 91 -4.42 -1.52 -22.27
N LYS A 92 -4.77 -0.22 -22.26
CA LYS A 92 -4.97 0.57 -23.49
C LYS A 92 -3.69 0.68 -24.30
N LEU A 93 -2.55 0.98 -23.66
CA LEU A 93 -1.24 1.06 -24.32
C LEU A 93 -0.80 -0.29 -24.89
N SER A 94 -1.02 -1.38 -24.14
CA SER A 94 -0.72 -2.75 -24.59
C SER A 94 -1.59 -3.18 -25.78
N ALA A 95 -2.86 -2.77 -25.81
CA ALA A 95 -3.75 -3.02 -26.94
C ALA A 95 -3.32 -2.22 -28.18
N ALA A 96 -2.98 -0.93 -28.00
CA ALA A 96 -2.49 -0.09 -29.08
C ALA A 96 -1.19 -0.66 -29.68
N GLU A 97 -0.22 -1.06 -28.85
CA GLU A 97 1.06 -1.64 -29.32
C GLU A 97 0.85 -2.88 -30.22
N LYS A 98 -0.15 -3.71 -29.91
CA LYS A 98 -0.52 -4.87 -30.74
C LYS A 98 -1.12 -4.45 -32.07
N GLU A 99 -2.00 -3.45 -32.11
CA GLU A 99 -2.61 -2.96 -33.35
C GLU A 99 -1.57 -2.32 -34.31
N PHE A 100 -0.67 -1.49 -33.76
CA PHE A 100 0.34 -0.77 -34.53
C PHE A 100 1.52 -1.62 -35.00
N SER A 101 1.63 -2.87 -34.52
CA SER A 101 2.62 -3.83 -35.03
C SER A 101 2.48 -4.13 -36.53
N SER A 102 1.38 -3.73 -37.17
CA SER A 102 1.11 -3.89 -38.60
C SER A 102 1.30 -2.61 -39.45
N ARG A 103 1.51 -1.43 -38.83
CA ARG A 103 1.42 -0.11 -39.51
C ARG A 103 2.71 0.71 -39.59
N GLY A 104 3.70 0.49 -38.70
CA GLY A 104 5.03 1.13 -38.78
C GLY A 104 5.86 1.07 -37.48
N GLU A 105 7.19 0.94 -37.61
CA GLU A 105 8.11 0.69 -36.48
C GLU A 105 8.29 1.88 -35.51
N LEU A 106 8.30 3.12 -36.02
CA LEU A 106 8.52 4.32 -35.19
C LEU A 106 7.36 4.58 -34.21
N GLN A 107 6.12 4.47 -34.68
CA GLN A 107 4.92 4.65 -33.84
C GLN A 107 4.83 3.58 -32.77
N LYS A 108 5.20 2.34 -33.11
CA LYS A 108 5.29 1.24 -32.15
C LYS A 108 6.30 1.57 -31.04
N ALA A 109 7.49 2.05 -31.38
CA ALA A 109 8.53 2.37 -30.40
C ALA A 109 8.10 3.45 -29.39
N GLU A 110 7.37 4.49 -29.83
CA GLU A 110 6.82 5.51 -28.94
C GLU A 110 5.76 4.92 -27.98
N ILE A 111 4.85 4.10 -28.48
CA ILE A 111 3.84 3.43 -27.65
C ILE A 111 4.49 2.48 -26.63
N THR A 112 5.49 1.70 -27.05
CA THR A 112 6.26 0.83 -26.14
C THR A 112 6.92 1.64 -25.03
N LYS A 113 7.47 2.81 -25.35
CA LYS A 113 8.11 3.71 -24.37
C LYS A 113 7.12 4.20 -23.33
N GLU A 114 5.94 4.67 -23.75
CA GLU A 114 4.90 5.10 -22.81
C GLU A 114 4.35 3.93 -21.98
N ARG A 115 4.15 2.76 -22.59
CA ARG A 115 3.73 1.54 -21.88
C ARG A 115 4.69 1.19 -20.75
N ARG A 116 6.01 1.21 -21.02
CA ARG A 116 7.05 0.93 -20.01
C ARG A 116 7.08 1.95 -18.88
N LYS A 117 6.75 3.23 -19.14
CA LYS A 117 6.62 4.22 -18.05
C LYS A 117 5.48 3.85 -17.10
N VAL A 118 4.33 3.49 -17.66
CA VAL A 118 3.18 3.05 -16.85
C VAL A 118 3.49 1.79 -16.07
N GLU A 119 4.24 0.84 -16.65
CA GLU A 119 4.72 -0.35 -15.92
C GLU A 119 5.57 0.02 -14.71
N HIS A 120 6.47 1.00 -14.84
CA HIS A 120 7.27 1.49 -13.74
C HIS A 120 6.42 2.19 -12.66
N GLU A 121 5.41 2.96 -13.05
CA GLU A 121 4.47 3.58 -12.11
C GLU A 121 3.67 2.52 -11.34
N ILE A 122 3.16 1.49 -12.04
CA ILE A 122 2.49 0.34 -11.43
C ILE A 122 3.42 -0.36 -10.44
N HIS A 123 4.68 -0.61 -10.83
CA HIS A 123 5.68 -1.21 -9.97
C HIS A 123 5.85 -0.42 -8.67
N ASN A 124 6.02 0.90 -8.77
CA ASN A 124 6.21 1.77 -7.60
C ASN A 124 4.99 1.78 -6.67
N ILE A 125 3.77 1.72 -7.22
CA ILE A 125 2.53 1.65 -6.44
C ILE A 125 2.47 0.32 -5.67
N CYS A 126 2.68 -0.80 -6.37
CA CYS A 126 2.68 -2.14 -5.78
C CYS A 126 3.76 -2.27 -4.69
N GLU A 127 4.98 -1.85 -4.98
CA GLU A 127 6.09 -1.89 -4.03
C GLU A 127 5.78 -1.06 -2.78
N ALA A 128 5.19 0.13 -2.95
CA ALA A 128 4.87 0.99 -1.82
C ALA A 128 3.87 0.33 -0.84
N ILE A 129 2.79 -0.30 -1.33
CA ILE A 129 1.83 -0.97 -0.44
C ILE A 129 2.37 -2.27 0.13
N ILE A 130 3.13 -3.04 -0.65
CA ILE A 130 3.77 -4.28 -0.18
C ILE A 130 4.75 -3.97 0.96
N ARG A 131 5.56 -2.91 0.83
CA ARG A 131 6.46 -2.45 1.90
C ARG A 131 5.69 -2.02 3.14
N LEU A 132 4.55 -1.33 2.99
CA LEU A 132 3.69 -0.99 4.14
C LEU A 132 3.20 -2.25 4.84
N LEU A 133 2.69 -3.22 4.09
CA LEU A 133 2.16 -4.47 4.62
C LEU A 133 3.23 -5.25 5.38
N ASN A 134 4.40 -5.49 4.77
CA ASN A 134 5.46 -6.30 5.36
C ASN A 134 6.09 -5.65 6.60
N ASN A 135 6.34 -4.33 6.56
CA ASN A 135 7.14 -3.68 7.60
C ASN A 135 6.29 -3.19 8.78
N PHE A 136 5.00 -2.94 8.56
CA PHE A 136 4.17 -2.23 9.53
C PHE A 136 2.89 -3.00 9.89
N LEU A 137 2.17 -3.57 8.92
CA LEU A 137 0.81 -4.07 9.15
C LEU A 137 0.76 -5.55 9.53
N ILE A 138 1.43 -6.41 8.76
CA ILE A 138 1.49 -7.85 9.01
C ILE A 138 2.08 -8.16 10.40
N PRO A 139 3.18 -7.52 10.84
CA PRO A 139 3.76 -7.80 12.16
C PRO A 139 2.86 -7.38 13.35
N LEU A 140 1.92 -6.45 13.12
CA LEU A 140 1.06 -5.87 14.16
C LEU A 140 -0.41 -6.34 14.06
N ALA A 141 -0.72 -7.27 13.15
CA ALA A 141 -2.07 -7.76 12.96
C ALA A 141 -2.67 -8.26 14.28
N ALA A 142 -3.81 -7.68 14.68
CA ALA A 142 -4.43 -7.95 15.98
C ALA A 142 -4.95 -9.40 16.13
N ASP A 143 -5.38 -9.99 15.01
CA ASP A 143 -6.05 -11.29 14.95
C ASP A 143 -5.77 -12.01 13.62
N ARG A 144 -6.17 -13.28 13.54
CA ARG A 144 -5.95 -14.14 12.37
C ARG A 144 -6.66 -13.61 11.11
N ASP A 145 -7.84 -13.03 11.25
CA ASP A 145 -8.64 -12.56 10.12
C ASP A 145 -8.01 -11.29 9.54
N THR A 146 -7.54 -10.38 10.39
CA THR A 146 -6.78 -9.19 9.98
C THR A 146 -5.45 -9.57 9.31
N LEU A 147 -4.74 -10.58 9.83
CA LEU A 147 -3.52 -11.09 9.20
C LEU A 147 -3.79 -11.66 7.80
N GLU A 148 -4.85 -12.47 7.67
CA GLU A 148 -5.23 -13.07 6.38
C GLU A 148 -5.69 -12.00 5.38
N TYR A 149 -6.41 -10.98 5.87
CA TYR A 149 -6.78 -9.81 5.08
C TYR A 149 -5.55 -9.10 4.50
N TYR A 150 -4.52 -8.81 5.31
CA TYR A 150 -3.29 -8.18 4.82
C TYR A 150 -2.51 -9.07 3.83
N ARG A 151 -2.49 -10.38 4.05
CA ARG A 151 -1.86 -11.34 3.12
C ARG A 151 -2.56 -11.40 1.78
N ASN A 152 -3.89 -11.37 1.78
CA ASN A 152 -4.69 -11.34 0.55
C ASN A 152 -4.39 -10.09 -0.28
N ILE A 153 -4.32 -8.92 0.36
CA ILE A 153 -3.94 -7.68 -0.32
C ILE A 153 -2.54 -7.81 -0.91
N LYS A 154 -1.57 -8.29 -0.13
CA LYS A 154 -0.20 -8.51 -0.59
C LYS A 154 -0.16 -9.39 -1.85
N GLN A 155 -0.90 -10.50 -1.88
CA GLN A 155 -0.99 -11.40 -3.04
C GLN A 155 -1.59 -10.71 -4.27
N GLU A 156 -2.59 -9.85 -4.06
CA GLU A 156 -3.22 -9.08 -5.15
C GLU A 156 -2.20 -8.14 -5.82
N TYR A 157 -1.42 -7.40 -5.04
CA TYR A 157 -0.40 -6.49 -5.59
C TYR A 157 0.76 -7.21 -6.28
N TYR A 158 1.16 -8.40 -5.80
CA TYR A 158 2.10 -9.24 -6.56
C TYR A 158 1.51 -9.74 -7.88
N SER A 159 0.20 -10.02 -7.93
CA SER A 159 -0.47 -10.42 -9.17
C SER A 159 -0.41 -9.31 -10.23
N TYR A 160 -0.55 -8.03 -9.84
CA TYR A 160 -0.38 -6.90 -10.77
C TYR A 160 1.07 -6.79 -11.28
N LEU A 161 2.07 -6.97 -10.41
CA LEU A 161 3.49 -6.99 -10.82
C LEU A 161 3.78 -8.10 -11.83
N PHE A 162 3.22 -9.29 -11.62
CA PHE A 162 3.39 -10.43 -12.53
C PHE A 162 2.74 -10.17 -13.89
N GLN A 163 1.50 -9.65 -13.91
CA GLN A 163 0.77 -9.36 -15.14
C GLN A 163 1.45 -8.30 -16.01
N THR A 164 2.08 -7.31 -15.38
CA THR A 164 2.78 -6.22 -16.08
C THR A 164 4.21 -6.55 -16.47
N GLY A 165 4.64 -7.80 -16.27
CA GLY A 165 5.90 -8.29 -16.81
C GLY A 165 7.12 -7.61 -16.19
N ALA A 166 7.13 -7.40 -14.86
CA ALA A 166 8.36 -7.18 -14.10
C ALA A 166 8.98 -8.56 -13.79
N PRO A 167 9.86 -9.13 -14.65
CA PRO A 167 10.10 -10.57 -14.68
C PRO A 167 11.23 -11.00 -13.73
N GLU A 168 12.11 -10.10 -13.32
CA GLU A 168 13.40 -10.50 -12.72
C GLU A 168 13.36 -10.74 -11.20
N GLU A 169 12.26 -10.39 -10.51
CA GLU A 169 12.19 -10.52 -9.03
C GLU A 169 11.02 -11.40 -8.51
N ILE A 170 10.12 -11.87 -9.38
CA ILE A 170 8.84 -12.46 -8.93
C ILE A 170 8.95 -13.96 -8.59
N GLU A 171 9.97 -14.66 -9.10
CA GLU A 171 10.12 -16.11 -8.91
C GLU A 171 10.39 -16.50 -7.43
N ALA A 172 10.82 -15.55 -6.59
CA ALA A 172 11.11 -15.80 -5.17
C ALA A 172 9.89 -15.61 -4.23
N ILE A 173 8.76 -15.07 -4.71
CA ILE A 173 7.74 -14.48 -3.83
C ILE A 173 6.40 -15.26 -3.82
N LEU A 174 6.15 -16.10 -4.82
CA LEU A 174 4.94 -16.92 -4.86
C LEU A 174 5.06 -18.08 -3.86
N GLU A 175 4.59 -17.88 -2.62
CA GLU A 175 4.31 -19.01 -1.73
C GLU A 175 3.24 -19.91 -2.37
N PRO A 176 3.44 -21.24 -2.47
CA PRO A 176 2.61 -22.13 -3.30
C PRO A 176 1.17 -22.39 -2.79
N HIS A 177 0.69 -21.70 -1.75
CA HIS A 177 -0.44 -22.17 -0.94
C HIS A 177 -1.64 -21.22 -0.82
N SER A 178 -1.91 -20.36 -1.82
CA SER A 178 -3.19 -19.63 -1.86
C SER A 178 -4.15 -20.19 -2.93
N PRO A 179 -5.39 -20.63 -2.56
CA PRO A 179 -6.36 -21.23 -3.48
C PRO A 179 -6.90 -20.28 -4.57
N ARG A 180 -6.48 -19.00 -4.58
CA ARG A 180 -6.79 -18.02 -5.63
C ARG A 180 -5.87 -18.07 -6.85
N ASN A 181 -4.87 -18.95 -6.88
CA ASN A 181 -3.93 -19.11 -7.99
C ASN A 181 -4.51 -19.77 -9.27
N ARG A 182 -5.84 -19.76 -9.49
CA ARG A 182 -6.40 -20.28 -10.74
C ARG A 182 -6.29 -19.23 -11.83
N LEU A 183 -5.26 -19.40 -12.64
CA LEU A 183 -5.14 -18.82 -13.97
C LEU A 183 -6.42 -19.14 -14.76
N ASP A 184 -6.96 -18.15 -15.46
CA ASP A 184 -7.98 -18.38 -16.48
C ASP A 184 -7.36 -19.08 -17.71
N SER A 185 -8.18 -19.38 -18.72
CA SER A 185 -7.75 -20.00 -19.98
C SER A 185 -6.72 -19.17 -20.75
N GLU A 186 -6.48 -17.93 -20.35
CA GLU A 186 -5.51 -17.01 -20.95
C GLU A 186 -4.27 -16.80 -20.07
N GLY A 187 -4.12 -17.57 -18.98
CA GLY A 187 -2.98 -17.44 -18.08
C GLY A 187 -3.02 -16.20 -17.18
N ARG A 188 -4.19 -15.57 -16.99
CA ARG A 188 -4.36 -14.40 -16.12
C ARG A 188 -4.93 -14.82 -14.77
N PHE A 189 -4.45 -14.24 -13.69
CA PHE A 189 -5.02 -14.47 -12.37
C PHE A 189 -6.45 -13.92 -12.31
N ARG A 190 -7.43 -14.75 -11.92
CA ARG A 190 -8.77 -14.26 -11.58
C ARG A 190 -8.69 -13.49 -10.27
N LEU A 191 -8.61 -12.17 -10.39
CA LEU A 191 -8.75 -11.25 -9.26
C LEU A 191 -10.19 -11.34 -8.74
N VAL A 192 -10.37 -11.82 -7.52
CA VAL A 192 -11.64 -11.64 -6.82
C VAL A 192 -11.75 -10.15 -6.51
N PRO A 193 -12.80 -9.44 -6.96
CA PRO A 193 -12.94 -8.02 -6.69
C PRO A 193 -12.92 -7.73 -5.18
N LEU A 194 -12.15 -6.72 -4.77
CA LEU A 194 -12.06 -6.21 -3.38
C LEU A 194 -13.44 -5.85 -2.78
N GLU A 195 -14.45 -5.61 -3.62
CA GLU A 195 -15.85 -5.40 -3.26
C GLU A 195 -16.46 -6.58 -2.48
N SER A 196 -15.89 -7.78 -2.60
CA SER A 196 -16.32 -8.97 -1.85
C SER A 196 -15.72 -9.08 -0.45
N MET A 197 -14.85 -8.14 -0.05
CA MET A 197 -14.06 -8.21 1.19
C MET A 197 -14.33 -7.04 2.18
N THR A 198 -15.37 -6.25 1.95
CA THR A 198 -15.83 -5.16 2.86
C THR A 198 -16.87 -5.62 3.88
#